data_AF-A0A7X9AJ73-F1
#
_entry.id   AF-A0A7X9AJ73-F1
#
_cell.length_a   1.000
_cell.length_b   1.000
_cell.length_c   1.000
_cell.angle_alpha   90.00
_cell.angle_beta   90.00
_cell.angle_gamma   90.00
#
_symmetry.space_group_name_H-M   'P 1'
#
loop_
_entity.id
_entity.type
_entity.pdbx_description
1 polymer ?
#
loop_
_entity_poly.entity_id
_entity_poly.type
_entity_poly.pdbx_seq_one_letter_code
_entity_poly.pdbx_strand_id
1 'polypeptide(L)'
;MKQGITRRRYRLLADFPMVHRFLADIYSIDTLNSYLLPQFFEYAHTHPAFQHRLAHRFGLWEDGGKLVGITCFEMNIGECFLVTDRGHSFLLPEMLEYAERELSAEDNGRRTL
;
A
#
# COMPACT_ATOMS: atom_id res chain seq x y z
N MET A 1 14.80 7.33 -8.51
CA MET A 1 14.09 8.09 -7.47
C MET A 1 14.55 9.54 -7.50
N LYS A 2 13.63 10.51 -7.41
CA LYS A 2 14.01 11.91 -7.14
C LYS A 2 14.77 11.98 -5.81
N GLN A 3 15.70 12.92 -5.68
CA GLN A 3 16.38 13.18 -4.40
C GLN A 3 15.31 13.53 -3.36
N GLY A 4 15.22 12.76 -2.26
CA GLY A 4 14.27 13.00 -1.16
C GLY A 4 13.23 11.91 -0.92
N ILE A 5 12.96 11.05 -1.91
CA ILE A 5 12.03 9.93 -1.73
C ILE A 5 12.76 8.76 -1.06
N THR A 6 12.14 8.18 -0.05
CA THR A 6 12.58 6.97 0.62
C THR A 6 11.50 5.92 0.62
N ARG A 7 11.89 4.64 0.69
CA ARG A 7 10.97 3.51 0.75
C ARG A 7 11.31 2.65 1.95
N ARG A 8 10.29 2.29 2.73
CA ARG A 8 10.44 1.38 3.88
C ARG A 8 9.26 0.42 3.99
N ARG A 9 9.43 -0.61 4.81
CA ARG A 9 8.37 -1.56 5.14
C ARG A 9 7.42 -0.98 6.19
N TYR A 10 6.16 -1.38 6.10
CA TYR A 10 5.12 -1.05 7.05
C TYR A 10 5.34 -1.74 8.40
N ARG A 11 5.15 -0.99 9.48
CA ARG A 11 5.15 -1.46 10.87
C ARG A 11 3.75 -1.31 11.40
N LEU A 12 3.02 -2.41 11.44
CA LEU A 12 1.59 -2.46 11.72
C LEU A 12 1.12 -1.51 12.84
N LEU A 13 1.70 -1.60 14.04
CA LEU A 13 1.25 -0.80 15.18
C LEU A 13 1.69 0.66 15.13
N ALA A 14 2.78 0.98 14.44
CA ALA A 14 3.35 2.34 14.41
C ALA A 14 2.84 3.17 13.23
N ASP A 15 2.60 2.52 12.09
CA ASP A 15 2.32 3.21 10.84
C ASP A 15 0.83 3.22 10.47
N PHE A 16 -0.01 2.39 11.11
CA PHE A 16 -1.45 2.35 10.83
C PHE A 16 -2.11 3.75 10.87
N PRO A 17 -1.92 4.59 11.91
CA PRO A 17 -2.57 5.90 11.96
C PRO A 17 -2.09 6.83 10.84
N MET A 18 -0.82 6.73 10.45
CA MET A 18 -0.23 7.52 9.37
C MET A 18 -0.84 7.14 8.02
N VAL A 19 -0.94 5.83 7.73
CA VAL A 19 -1.55 5.33 6.49
C VAL A 19 -3.03 5.69 6.43
N HIS A 20 -3.77 5.45 7.52
CA HIS A 20 -5.18 5.80 7.60
C HIS A 20 -5.39 7.30 7.34
N ARG A 21 -4.57 8.16 7.94
CA ARG A 21 -4.63 9.62 7.70
C ARG A 21 -4.31 9.98 6.25
N PHE A 22 -3.26 9.38 5.68
CA PHE A 22 -2.89 9.59 4.29
C PHE A 22 -4.04 9.26 3.33
N LEU A 23 -4.68 8.09 3.47
CA LEU A 23 -5.81 7.69 2.64
C LEU A 23 -6.99 8.67 2.76
N ALA A 24 -7.23 9.23 3.94
CA ALA A 24 -8.23 10.28 4.13
C ALA A 24 -7.83 11.60 3.42
N ASP A 25 -6.56 12.00 3.52
CA ASP A 25 -6.06 13.27 2.97
C ASP A 25 -6.01 13.29 1.44
N ILE A 26 -5.74 12.14 0.79
CA ILE A 26 -5.67 12.05 -0.68
C ILE A 26 -7.03 11.77 -1.34
N TYR A 27 -8.08 11.53 -0.54
CA TYR A 27 -9.39 11.17 -1.06
C TYR A 27 -9.91 12.20 -2.06
N SER A 28 -10.35 11.70 -3.21
CA SER A 28 -11.04 12.47 -4.23
C SER A 28 -12.17 11.63 -4.79
N ILE A 29 -13.32 12.27 -5.03
CA ILE A 29 -14.47 11.63 -5.67
C ILE A 29 -14.15 11.13 -7.09
N ASP A 30 -13.15 11.71 -7.75
CA ASP A 30 -12.77 11.36 -9.12
C ASP A 30 -12.04 10.01 -9.19
N THR A 31 -11.26 9.68 -8.16
CA THR A 31 -10.34 8.53 -8.17
C THR A 31 -10.64 7.49 -7.10
N LEU A 32 -11.41 7.86 -6.07
CA LEU A 32 -11.77 7.03 -4.91
C LEU A 32 -10.56 6.32 -4.29
N ASN A 33 -9.35 6.88 -4.44
CA ASN A 33 -8.06 6.28 -4.05
C ASN A 33 -7.88 4.84 -4.53
N SER A 34 -8.31 4.51 -5.74
CA SER A 34 -8.28 3.13 -6.24
C SER A 34 -9.01 2.15 -5.30
N TYR A 35 -10.11 2.59 -4.69
CA TYR A 35 -10.94 1.88 -3.70
C TYR A 35 -10.31 1.63 -2.32
N LEU A 36 -9.05 2.00 -2.09
CA LEU A 36 -8.43 1.89 -0.77
C LEU A 36 -8.82 3.08 0.10
N LEU A 37 -10.04 3.03 0.64
CA LEU A 37 -10.55 4.03 1.57
C LEU A 37 -9.98 3.81 2.99
N PRO A 38 -9.87 4.86 3.81
CA PRO A 38 -9.37 4.72 5.18
C PRO A 38 -10.20 3.71 6.02
N GLN A 39 -11.54 3.72 5.86
CA GLN A 39 -12.42 2.78 6.55
C GLN A 39 -12.23 1.34 6.04
N PHE A 40 -11.92 1.17 4.76
CA PHE A 40 -11.66 -0.14 4.17
C PHE A 40 -10.34 -0.71 4.69
N PHE A 41 -9.32 0.13 4.78
CA PHE A 41 -8.04 -0.22 5.39
C PHE A 41 -8.18 -0.60 6.87
N GLU A 42 -8.98 0.15 7.64
CA GLU A 42 -9.31 -0.16 9.03
C GLU A 42 -10.04 -1.50 9.16
N TYR A 43 -11.10 -1.70 8.37
CA TYR A 43 -11.83 -2.96 8.30
C TYR A 43 -10.90 -4.15 8.04
N ALA A 44 -10.06 -4.07 7.01
CA ALA A 44 -9.14 -5.15 6.64
C ALA A 44 -8.26 -5.55 7.83
N HIS A 45 -7.69 -4.60 8.56
CA HIS A 45 -6.83 -4.87 9.72
C HIS A 45 -7.53 -5.55 10.90
N THR A 46 -8.86 -5.44 10.99
CA THR A 46 -9.66 -6.08 12.04
C THR A 46 -10.31 -7.39 11.60
N HIS A 47 -10.27 -7.70 10.30
CA HIS A 47 -10.94 -8.86 9.74
C HIS A 47 -10.17 -10.17 10.04
N PRO A 48 -10.84 -11.27 10.45
CA PRO A 48 -10.17 -12.53 10.79
C PRO A 48 -9.37 -13.17 9.65
N ALA A 49 -9.74 -12.90 8.39
CA ALA A 49 -9.04 -13.44 7.22
C ALA A 49 -7.77 -12.66 6.84
N PHE A 50 -7.54 -11.49 7.45
CA PHE A 50 -6.38 -10.66 7.17
C PHE A 50 -5.09 -11.34 7.60
N GLN A 51 -4.11 -11.43 6.71
CA GLN A 51 -2.81 -12.04 7.00
C GLN A 51 -1.88 -11.06 7.73
N HIS A 52 -2.12 -10.80 9.01
CA HIS A 52 -1.31 -9.87 9.83
C HIS A 52 0.18 -10.20 9.80
N ARG A 53 0.54 -11.48 9.72
CA ARG A 53 1.93 -11.95 9.64
C ARG A 53 2.65 -11.46 8.39
N LEU A 54 1.93 -11.16 7.31
CA LEU A 54 2.48 -10.71 6.04
C LEU A 54 2.38 -9.19 5.84
N ALA A 55 1.65 -8.46 6.69
CA ALA A 55 1.47 -7.02 6.56
C ALA A 55 2.79 -6.22 6.58
N HIS A 56 3.84 -6.76 7.19
CA HIS A 56 5.19 -6.17 7.15
C HIS A 56 5.79 -6.08 5.73
N ARG A 57 5.20 -6.76 4.74
CA ARG A 57 5.59 -6.70 3.32
C ARG A 57 4.98 -5.51 2.59
N PHE A 58 4.06 -4.77 3.21
CA PHE A 58 3.56 -3.53 2.61
C PHE A 58 4.70 -2.53 2.44
N GLY A 59 4.69 -1.82 1.31
CA GLY A 59 5.65 -0.79 0.98
C GLY A 59 5.08 0.59 1.31
N LEU A 60 5.87 1.44 1.95
CA LEU A 60 5.57 2.85 2.18
C LEU A 60 6.61 3.70 1.47
N TRP A 61 6.16 4.72 0.72
CA TRP A 61 6.99 5.72 0.08
C TRP A 61 6.80 7.05 0.77
N GLU A 62 7.91 7.66 1.19
CA GLU A 62 7.93 8.93 1.91
C GLU A 62 8.77 9.95 1.15
N ASP A 63 8.24 11.15 0.93
CA ASP A 63 8.99 12.30 0.42
C ASP A 63 9.17 13.32 1.56
N GLY A 64 10.41 13.58 1.95
CA GLY A 64 10.71 14.47 3.09
C GLY A 64 10.09 14.03 4.42
N GLY A 65 9.90 12.71 4.62
CA GLY A 65 9.28 12.13 5.81
C GLY A 65 7.73 12.16 5.82
N LYS A 66 7.10 12.65 4.75
CA LYS A 66 5.65 12.58 4.55
C LYS A 66 5.31 11.37 3.69
N LEU A 67 4.32 10.57 4.11
CA LEU A 67 3.81 9.47 3.30
C LEU A 67 3.16 10.01 2.01
N VAL A 68 3.63 9.51 0.87
CA VAL A 68 3.16 9.88 -0.48
C VAL A 68 2.67 8.68 -1.28
N GLY A 69 2.95 7.46 -0.81
CA GLY A 69 2.41 6.26 -1.41
C GLY A 69 2.47 5.01 -0.54
N ILE A 70 1.59 4.06 -0.83
CA ILE A 70 1.48 2.76 -0.17
C ILE A 70 1.20 1.66 -1.20
N THR A 71 1.86 0.52 -1.01
CA THR A 71 1.49 -0.74 -1.64
C THR A 71 1.11 -1.75 -0.56
N CYS A 72 -0.11 -2.30 -0.61
CA CYS A 72 -0.61 -3.27 0.36
C CYS A 72 -1.58 -4.27 -0.28
N PHE A 73 -1.93 -5.35 0.43
CA PHE A 73 -3.05 -6.22 0.07
C PHE A 73 -4.27 -5.92 0.94
N GLU A 74 -5.45 -6.40 0.53
CA GLU A 74 -6.64 -6.40 1.40
C GLU A 74 -6.57 -7.56 2.39
N MET A 75 -6.65 -8.82 1.95
CA MET A 75 -6.69 -9.98 2.85
C MET A 75 -5.39 -10.79 2.86
N ASN A 76 -4.80 -11.03 1.69
CA ASN A 76 -3.61 -11.85 1.52
C ASN A 76 -2.82 -11.45 0.26
N ILE A 77 -1.60 -11.95 0.11
CA ILE A 77 -0.80 -11.82 -1.10
C ILE A 77 -1.50 -12.47 -2.32
N GLY A 78 -1.16 -12.02 -3.52
CA GLY A 78 -1.80 -12.41 -4.78
C GLY A 78 -2.77 -11.37 -5.33
N GLU A 79 -3.10 -10.35 -4.52
CA GLU A 79 -3.87 -9.16 -4.89
C GLU A 79 -3.24 -7.95 -4.19
N CYS A 80 -3.16 -6.80 -4.86
CA CYS A 80 -2.62 -5.59 -4.24
C CYS A 80 -3.26 -4.27 -4.68
N PHE A 81 -3.12 -3.27 -3.81
CA PHE A 81 -3.42 -1.87 -4.06
C PHE A 81 -2.12 -1.10 -4.19
N LEU A 82 -2.06 -0.22 -5.20
CA LEU A 82 -1.00 0.76 -5.37
C LEU A 82 -1.64 2.14 -5.30
N VAL A 83 -1.29 2.91 -4.28
CA VAL A 83 -1.93 4.19 -4.00
C VAL A 83 -0.89 5.26 -3.77
N THR A 84 -1.03 6.39 -4.46
CA THR A 84 -0.18 7.58 -4.30
C THR A 84 -1.07 8.83 -4.23
N ASP A 85 -0.54 9.92 -3.69
CA ASP A 85 -1.15 11.22 -3.97
C ASP A 85 -0.94 11.63 -5.44
N ARG A 86 -1.77 12.56 -5.93
CA ARG A 86 -1.76 12.98 -7.35
C ARG A 86 -0.39 13.50 -7.83
N GLY A 87 0.41 14.09 -6.94
CA GLY A 87 1.74 14.63 -7.28
C GLY A 87 2.81 13.55 -7.45
N HIS A 88 2.54 12.32 -6.99
CA HIS A 88 3.52 11.23 -6.91
C HIS A 88 3.14 10.01 -7.77
N SER A 89 2.21 10.16 -8.71
CA SER A 89 1.80 9.09 -9.64
C SER A 89 2.96 8.50 -10.47
N PHE A 90 4.06 9.26 -10.64
CA PHE A 90 5.29 8.76 -11.26
C PHE A 90 5.97 7.61 -10.48
N LEU A 91 5.58 7.35 -9.23
CA LEU A 91 6.05 6.22 -8.42
C LEU A 91 5.37 4.89 -8.79
N LEU A 92 4.22 4.91 -9.46
CA LEU A 92 3.42 3.70 -9.74
C LEU A 92 4.23 2.57 -10.43
N PRO A 93 5.11 2.82 -11.41
CA PRO A 93 5.95 1.77 -11.99
C PRO A 93 6.87 1.10 -10.95
N GLU A 94 7.54 1.88 -10.09
CA GLU A 94 8.42 1.35 -9.03
C GLU A 94 7.61 0.58 -7.97
N MET A 95 6.42 1.09 -7.64
CA MET A 95 5.51 0.45 -6.71
C MET A 95 4.99 -0.89 -7.23
N LEU A 96 4.78 -1.00 -8.55
CA LEU A 96 4.42 -2.25 -9.20
C LEU A 96 5.54 -3.28 -9.13
N GLU A 97 6.78 -2.89 -9.46
CA GLU A 97 7.95 -3.78 -9.31
C GLU A 97 8.14 -4.25 -7.86
N TYR A 98 7.88 -3.37 -6.89
CA TYR A 98 7.88 -3.73 -5.48
C TYR A 98 6.76 -4.73 -5.15
N ALA A 99 5.54 -4.45 -5.61
CA ALA A 99 4.37 -5.28 -5.37
C ALA A 99 4.54 -6.68 -5.96
N GLU A 100 5.07 -6.79 -7.18
CA GLU A 100 5.43 -8.07 -7.77
C GLU A 100 6.36 -8.85 -6.84
N ARG A 101 7.48 -8.26 -6.41
CA ARG A 101 8.46 -8.97 -5.57
C ARG A 101 7.91 -9.32 -4.17
N GLU A 102 7.13 -8.42 -3.57
CA GLU A 102 6.79 -8.50 -2.14
C GLU A 102 5.35 -8.92 -1.86
N LEU A 103 4.44 -8.87 -2.82
CA LEU A 103 3.02 -9.14 -2.62
C LEU A 103 2.44 -10.13 -3.63
N SER A 104 3.22 -10.63 -4.59
CA SER A 104 2.73 -11.69 -5.47
C SER A 104 2.59 -13.02 -4.74
N ALA A 105 1.62 -13.82 -5.15
CA ALA A 105 1.52 -15.23 -4.80
C ALA A 105 1.87 -16.11 -6.02
N GLU A 106 2.42 -17.30 -5.76
CA GLU A 106 2.65 -18.33 -6.77
C GLU A 106 1.77 -19.53 -6.46
N ASP A 107 0.98 -19.96 -7.44
CA ASP A 107 0.15 -21.16 -7.37
C ASP A 107 0.29 -21.95 -8.67
N ASN A 108 0.78 -23.19 -8.59
CA ASN A 108 0.95 -24.11 -9.72
C ASN A 108 1.67 -23.49 -10.94
N GLY A 109 2.73 -22.71 -10.70
CA GLY A 109 3.50 -22.04 -11.75
C GLY A 109 2.85 -20.78 -12.33
N ARG A 110 1.67 -20.38 -11.82
CA ARG A 110 1.03 -19.11 -12.14
C ARG A 110 1.30 -18.10 -11.03
N ARG A 111 1.85 -16.94 -11.42
CA ARG A 111 2.04 -15.80 -10.51
C ARG A 111 0.81 -14.88 -10.56
N THR A 112 0.35 -14.46 -9.39
CA THR A 112 -0.80 -13.54 -9.23
C THR A 112 -0.36 -12.31 -8.44
N LEU A 113 -0.93 -11.15 -8.79
CA LEU A 113 -0.71 -9.86 -8.17
C LEU A 113 -1.97 -8.99 -8.29
#